data_AF-A0A4E0QNH4-F1
#
_entry.id   AF-A0A4E0QNH4-F1
#
_cell.length_a   1.000
_cell.length_b   1.000
_cell.length_c   1.000
_cell.angle_alpha   90.00
_cell.angle_beta   90.00
_cell.angle_gamma   90.00
#
_symmetry.space_group_name_H-M   'P 1'
#
loop_
_entity.id
_entity.type
_entity.pdbx_description
1 polymer ?
#
loop_
_entity_poly.entity_id
_entity_poly.type
_entity_poly.pdbx_seq_one_letter_code
_entity_poly.pdbx_strand_id
1 'polypeptide(L)'
;MQFCGRCSKRTFKAAQKMFKQHVIDSQKFTLTANGEVKKKCKILGLDEQIIVRFVRIILSTGETEVLVTSLLDSDKYTTQTK
;
A
#
# COMPACT_ATOMS: atom_id res chain seq x y z
N MET A 1 4.11 14.52 6.59
CA MET A 1 4.57 14.19 5.23
C MET A 1 3.62 13.16 4.63
N GLN A 2 3.11 13.38 3.42
CA GLN A 2 2.21 12.42 2.74
C GLN A 2 2.95 11.75 1.59
N PHE A 3 2.69 10.46 1.36
CA PHE A 3 3.29 9.72 0.23
C PHE A 3 2.27 8.85 -0.47
N CYS A 4 2.53 8.60 -1.75
CA CYS A 4 1.88 7.58 -2.57
C CYS A 4 2.94 6.98 -3.49
N GLY A 5 2.98 5.65 -3.60
CA GLY A 5 4.01 4.97 -4.36
C GLY A 5 3.53 3.65 -4.95
N ARG A 6 4.26 3.18 -5.97
CA ARG A 6 4.09 1.85 -6.54
C ARG A 6 4.68 0.81 -5.60
N CYS A 7 4.12 -0.39 -5.60
CA CYS A 7 4.64 -1.48 -4.79
C CYS A 7 4.78 -2.77 -5.60
N SER A 8 5.75 -3.60 -5.22
CA SER A 8 5.92 -4.93 -5.83
C SER A 8 4.76 -5.84 -5.44
N LYS A 9 4.05 -6.37 -6.44
CA LYS A 9 3.06 -7.44 -6.24
C LYS A 9 3.66 -8.62 -5.48
N ARG A 10 4.90 -9.02 -5.77
CA ARG A 10 5.52 -10.20 -5.16
C ARG A 10 5.81 -10.00 -3.66
N THR A 11 6.25 -8.81 -3.29
CA THR A 11 6.71 -8.52 -1.92
C THR A 11 5.56 -8.35 -0.94
N PHE A 12 4.46 -7.72 -1.37
CA PHE A 12 3.36 -7.37 -0.47
C PHE A 12 2.17 -8.30 -0.63
N LYS A 13 1.86 -9.10 0.41
CA LYS A 13 0.68 -9.97 0.45
C LYS A 13 -0.62 -9.18 0.21
N ALA A 14 -0.70 -7.95 0.72
CA ALA A 14 -1.81 -7.03 0.48
C ALA A 14 -2.03 -6.77 -1.02
N ALA A 15 -0.96 -6.42 -1.73
CA ALA A 15 -1.01 -6.22 -3.18
C ALA A 15 -1.41 -7.51 -3.90
N GLN A 16 -0.83 -8.67 -3.55
CA GLN A 16 -1.22 -9.96 -4.13
C GLN A 16 -2.72 -10.24 -3.99
N LYS A 17 -3.29 -9.93 -2.82
CA LYS A 17 -4.71 -10.13 -2.53
C LYS A 17 -5.57 -9.24 -3.43
N MET A 18 -5.24 -7.96 -3.58
CA MET A 18 -5.97 -7.02 -4.45
C MET A 18 -5.85 -7.37 -5.94
N PHE A 19 -4.72 -7.94 -6.36
CA PHE A 19 -4.59 -8.45 -7.73
C PHE A 19 -5.37 -9.74 -7.98
N LYS A 20 -5.65 -10.55 -6.95
CA LYS A 20 -6.42 -11.81 -7.08
C LYS A 20 -7.92 -11.61 -6.87
N GLN A 21 -8.30 -10.71 -5.96
CA GLN A 21 -9.67 -10.44 -5.57
C GLN A 21 -10.09 -9.08 -6.13
N HIS A 22 -10.85 -9.10 -7.22
CA HIS A 22 -11.34 -7.89 -7.91
C HIS A 22 -12.39 -7.09 -7.12
N VAL A 23 -12.70 -7.49 -5.88
CA VAL A 23 -13.69 -6.86 -5.00
C VAL A 23 -13.08 -5.91 -3.96
N ILE A 24 -11.74 -5.89 -3.83
CA ILE A 24 -11.05 -5.03 -2.86
C ILE A 24 -10.36 -3.89 -3.60
N ASP A 25 -10.98 -2.71 -3.57
CA ASP A 25 -10.42 -1.52 -4.23
C ASP A 25 -9.55 -0.67 -3.29
N SER A 26 -9.79 -0.74 -1.98
CA SER A 26 -9.01 -0.02 -0.98
C SER A 26 -9.04 -0.72 0.37
N GLN A 27 -7.89 -0.88 1.02
CA GLN A 27 -7.81 -1.47 2.35
C GLN A 27 -6.55 -1.02 3.10
N LYS A 28 -6.69 -0.80 4.43
CA LYS A 28 -5.57 -0.51 5.32
C LYS A 28 -4.81 -1.78 5.71
N PHE A 29 -3.49 -1.68 5.76
CA PHE A 29 -2.61 -2.75 6.21
C PHE A 29 -1.52 -2.20 7.11
N THR A 30 -1.19 -2.96 8.15
CA THR A 30 0.01 -2.74 8.96
C THR A 30 1.18 -3.42 8.28
N LEU A 31 2.20 -2.64 7.91
CA LEU A 31 3.48 -3.16 7.44
C LEU A 31 4.42 -3.26 8.64
N THR A 32 5.00 -4.44 8.82
CA THR A 32 6.00 -4.71 9.85
C THR A 32 7.37 -4.88 9.19
N ALA A 33 8.34 -4.07 9.62
CA ALA A 33 9.71 -4.16 9.17
C ALA A 33 10.30 -5.54 9.53
N ASN A 34 11.06 -6.12 8.60
CA ASN A 34 11.74 -7.40 8.79
C ASN A 34 13.22 -7.31 8.37
N GLY A 35 14.01 -8.29 8.79
CA GLY A 35 15.42 -8.43 8.39
C GLY A 35 16.24 -7.15 8.56
N GLU A 36 16.89 -6.73 7.48
CA GLU A 36 17.74 -5.53 7.46
C GLU A 36 16.95 -4.24 7.66
N VAL A 37 15.70 -4.17 7.17
CA VAL A 37 14.84 -2.98 7.34
C VAL A 37 14.57 -2.75 8.82
N LYS A 38 14.27 -3.82 9.58
CA LYS A 38 14.07 -3.72 11.03
C LYS A 38 15.33 -3.20 11.74
N LYS A 39 16.52 -3.70 11.37
CA LYS A 39 17.80 -3.20 11.93
C LYS A 39 17.99 -1.71 11.64
N LYS A 40 17.71 -1.28 10.40
CA LYS A 40 17.78 0.13 10.00
C LYS A 40 16.79 1.00 10.77
N CYS A 41 15.54 0.56 10.93
CA CYS A 41 14.54 1.27 11.74
C CYS A 41 15.06 1.50 13.16
N LYS A 42 15.59 0.46 13.82
CA LYS A 42 16.16 0.58 15.17
C LYS A 42 17.32 1.57 15.26
N ILE A 43 18.28 1.49 14.32
CA ILE A 43 19.45 2.38 14.29
C ILE A 43 19.01 3.84 14.11
N LEU A 44 17.98 4.07 13.30
CA LEU A 44 17.45 5.40 13.00
C LEU A 44 16.38 5.88 14.00
N GLY A 45 16.03 5.10 15.03
CA GLY A 45 14.96 5.43 15.97
C GLY A 45 13.57 5.51 15.33
N LEU A 46 13.34 4.80 14.21
CA LEU A 46 12.07 4.76 13.50
C LEU A 46 11.18 3.61 13.99
N ASP A 47 9.87 3.78 13.86
CA ASP A 47 8.90 2.73 14.13
C ASP A 47 9.14 1.50 13.23
N GLU A 48 9.00 0.32 13.83
CA GLU A 48 9.08 -0.95 13.10
C GLU A 48 7.75 -1.30 12.42
N GLN A 49 6.68 -0.57 12.72
CA GLN A 49 5.34 -0.81 12.20
C GLN A 49 4.73 0.50 11.71
N ILE A 50 4.18 0.46 10.49
CA ILE A 50 3.44 1.59 9.94
C ILE A 50 2.11 1.11 9.38
N ILE A 51 1.08 1.94 9.49
CA ILE A 51 -0.21 1.71 8.85
C ILE A 51 -0.21 2.44 7.53
N VAL A 52 -0.52 1.73 6.46
CA VAL A 52 -0.65 2.29 5.11
C VAL A 52 -1.96 1.83 4.49
N ARG A 53 -2.43 2.56 3.49
CA ARG A 53 -3.57 2.16 2.66
C ARG A 53 -3.05 1.63 1.34
N PHE A 54 -3.50 0.44 0.98
CA PHE A 54 -3.33 -0.09 -0.37
C PHE A 54 -4.58 0.24 -1.18
N VAL A 55 -4.36 0.63 -2.43
CA VAL A 55 -5.41 1.07 -3.35
C VAL A 55 -5.20 0.41 -4.69
N ARG A 56 -6.24 -0.22 -5.23
CA ARG A 56 -6.28 -0.74 -6.59
C ARG A 56 -6.82 0.36 -7.52
N ILE A 57 -6.14 0.58 -8.64
CA ILE A 57 -6.58 1.47 -9.72
C ILE A 57 -6.55 0.74 -11.05
N ILE A 58 -7.41 1.18 -11.97
CA ILE A 58 -7.40 0.75 -13.37
C ILE A 58 -6.81 1.90 -14.18
N LEU A 59 -5.72 1.64 -14.88
CA LEU A 59 -5.08 2.60 -15.76
C LEU A 59 -5.91 2.82 -17.01
N SER A 60 -5.65 3.91 -17.73
CA SER A 60 -6.31 4.18 -19.03
C SER A 60 -6.06 3.09 -20.07
N THR A 61 -5.01 2.28 -19.90
CA THR A 61 -4.70 1.11 -20.73
C THR A 61 -5.58 -0.11 -20.41
N GLY A 62 -6.39 -0.05 -19.35
CA GLY A 62 -7.15 -1.19 -18.82
C GLY A 62 -6.35 -2.07 -17.86
N GLU A 63 -5.06 -1.80 -17.68
CA GLU A 63 -4.21 -2.53 -16.75
C GLU A 63 -4.56 -2.18 -15.29
N THR A 64 -4.53 -3.18 -14.41
CA THR A 64 -4.70 -2.97 -12.98
C THR A 64 -3.34 -2.65 -12.34
N GLU A 65 -3.31 -1.64 -11.49
CA GLU A 65 -2.17 -1.30 -10.64
C GLU A 65 -2.60 -1.21 -9.16
N VAL A 66 -1.67 -1.51 -8.24
CA VAL A 66 -1.88 -1.36 -6.80
C VAL A 66 -0.86 -0.40 -6.22
N LEU A 67 -1.36 0.67 -5.62
CA LEU A 67 -0.59 1.72 -4.96
C LEU A 67 -0.61 1.56 -3.44
N VAL A 68 0.42 2.09 -2.79
CA VAL A 68 0.52 2.21 -1.33
C VAL A 68 0.62 3.67 -0.93
N THR A 69 -0.12 4.10 0.08
CA THR A 69 -0.18 5.51 0.50
C THR A 69 -0.32 5.67 2.02
N SER A 70 0.18 6.80 2.55
CA SER A 70 -0.08 7.25 3.92
C SER A 70 -1.47 7.87 4.11
N LEU A 71 -2.23 8.07 3.03
CA LEU A 71 -3.60 8.60 3.09
C LEU A 71 -4.57 7.51 3.56
N LEU A 72 -4.86 7.49 4.86
CA LEU A 72 -5.64 6.41 5.48
C LEU A 72 -7.15 6.55 5.31
N ASP A 73 -7.67 7.78 5.19
CA ASP A 73 -9.10 8.05 5.14
C ASP A 73 -9.67 7.79 3.73
N SER A 74 -10.51 6.77 3.57
CA SER A 74 -11.16 6.41 2.30
C SER A 74 -12.17 7.45 1.84
N ASP A 75 -12.85 8.10 2.78
CA ASP A 75 -13.97 8.99 2.49
C ASP A 75 -13.44 10.37 2.10
N LYS A 76 -12.36 10.80 2.76
CA LYS A 76 -11.63 12.03 2.42
C LYS A 76 -10.77 11.89 1.16
N TYR A 77 -10.17 10.73 0.93
CA TYR A 77 -9.25 10.51 -0.19
C TYR A 77 -9.77 9.40 -1.09
N THR A 78 -10.77 9.76 -1.90
CA THR A 78 -11.41 8.87 -2.87
C THR A 78 -10.48 8.56 -4.05
N THR A 79 -10.72 7.42 -4.67
CA THR A 79 -9.99 6.97 -5.85
C THR A 79 -10.88 7.17 -7.05
N GLN A 80 -10.39 7.88 -8.07
CA GLN A 80 -11.17 8.08 -9.29
C GLN A 80 -11.14 6.80 -10.12
N THR A 81 -12.18 5.98 -9.99
CA THR A 81 -12.53 4.95 -10.98
C THR A 81 -13.38 5.64 -12.05
N LYS A 82 -12.83 5.74 -13.26
CA LYS A 82 -13.60 6.11 -14.44
C LYS A 82 -14.51 4.97 -14.86
#